data_AF-A0A961VEE5-F1
#
_entry.id   AF-A0A961VEE5-F1
#
_cell.length_a   1.000
_cell.length_b   1.000
_cell.length_c   1.000
_cell.angle_alpha   90.00
_cell.angle_beta   90.00
_cell.angle_gamma   90.00
#
_symmetry.space_group_name_H-M   'P 1'
#
loop_
_entity.id
_entity.type
_entity.pdbx_description
1 polymer ?
#
loop_
_entity_poly.entity_id
_entity_poly.type
_entity_poly.pdbx_seq_one_letter_code
_entity_poly.pdbx_strand_id
1 'polypeptide(L)'
;RPLFKQFFWIFVLVCVTLLYLGAKPPEGIYVILARICTVYYFLFFLVILPLLGIFEKTKPLPTSITESVLGNGGSGGAAASGAVAAAETKA
;
A
#
# COMPACT_ATOMS: atom_id res chain seq x y z
N ARG A 1 -3.23 -4.24 -6.65
CA ARG A 1 -2.54 -2.93 -6.68
C ARG A 1 -1.29 -3.03 -7.57
N PRO A 2 -1.46 -3.19 -8.90
CA PRO A 2 -0.34 -3.33 -9.83
C PRO A 2 0.55 -2.08 -9.93
N LEU A 3 -0.02 -0.87 -9.87
CA LEU A 3 0.74 0.39 -9.88
C LEU A 3 1.54 0.54 -8.59
N PHE A 4 0.96 0.22 -7.42
CA PHE A 4 1.69 0.23 -6.16
C PHE A 4 2.94 -0.64 -6.20
N LYS A 5 2.83 -1.84 -6.76
CA LYS A 5 3.98 -2.74 -6.90
C LYS A 5 5.11 -2.10 -7.71
N GLN A 6 4.78 -1.38 -8.79
CA GLN A 6 5.79 -0.77 -9.65
C GLN A 6 6.49 0.42 -8.98
N PHE A 7 5.73 1.35 -8.38
CA PHE A 7 6.31 2.48 -7.64
C PHE A 7 7.11 2.02 -6.42
N PHE A 8 6.64 0.97 -5.72
CA PHE A 8 7.36 0.38 -4.60
C PHE A 8 8.73 -0.15 -5.00
N TRP A 9 8.84 -0.88 -6.12
CA TRP A 9 10.14 -1.38 -6.59
C TRP A 9 11.09 -0.26 -7.04
N ILE A 10 10.57 0.81 -7.65
CA ILE A 10 11.38 2.00 -7.97
C ILE A 10 11.89 2.65 -6.68
N PHE A 11 11.04 2.77 -5.66
CA PHE A 11 11.43 3.29 -4.36
C PHE A 11 12.53 2.44 -3.70
N VAL A 12 12.41 1.11 -3.75
CA VAL A 12 13.45 0.19 -3.27
C VAL A 12 14.79 0.44 -4.00
N LEU A 13 14.77 0.59 -5.33
CA LEU A 13 15.96 0.92 -6.10
C LEU A 13 16.59 2.25 -5.64
N VAL A 14 15.76 3.27 -5.38
CA VAL A 14 16.23 4.57 -4.87
C VAL A 14 16.87 4.43 -3.49
N CYS A 15 16.29 3.63 -2.59
CA CYS A 15 16.87 3.36 -1.27
C CYS A 15 18.24 2.67 -1.36
N VAL A 16 18.38 1.66 -2.22
CA VAL A 16 19.66 0.97 -2.45
C VAL A 16 20.68 1.92 -3.09
N THR A 17 20.23 2.78 -4.01
CA THR A 17 21.08 3.79 -4.64
C THR A 17 21.57 4.80 -3.59
N LEU A 18 20.69 5.34 -2.75
CA LEU A 18 21.09 6.23 -1.65
C LEU A 18 22.04 5.55 -0.65
N LEU A 19 21.83 4.27 -0.35
CA LEU A 19 22.74 3.51 0.51
C LEU A 19 24.14 3.44 -0.11
N TYR A 20 24.25 3.16 -1.41
CA TYR A 20 25.53 3.15 -2.13
C TYR A 20 26.17 4.56 -2.16
N LEU A 21 25.38 5.59 -2.45
CA LEU A 21 25.88 6.97 -2.51
C LEU A 21 26.32 7.48 -1.14
N GLY A 22 25.70 7.02 -0.06
CA GLY A 22 26.11 7.33 1.32
C GLY A 22 27.50 6.79 1.67
N ALA A 23 27.99 5.77 0.96
CA ALA A 23 29.34 5.23 1.11
C ALA A 23 30.39 5.90 0.19
N LYS A 24 29.98 6.86 -0.66
CA LYS A 24 30.89 7.57 -1.57
C LYS A 24 31.29 8.93 -1.03
N PRO A 25 32.50 9.43 -1.38
CA PRO A 25 32.87 10.81 -1.07
C PRO A 25 31.86 11.80 -1.65
N PRO A 26 31.53 12.89 -0.94
CA PRO A 26 30.54 13.88 -1.37
C PRO A 26 31.11 14.82 -2.43
N GLU A 27 31.55 14.26 -3.55
CA GLU A 27 32.21 15.00 -4.64
C GLU A 27 31.63 14.65 -6.01
N GLY A 28 31.72 15.60 -6.94
CA GLY A 28 31.32 15.41 -8.33
C GLY A 28 29.86 14.99 -8.51
N ILE A 29 29.63 13.96 -9.35
CA ILE A 29 28.29 13.53 -9.76
C ILE A 29 27.49 12.88 -8.62
N TYR A 30 28.15 12.31 -7.62
CA TYR A 30 27.48 11.63 -6.51
C TYR A 30 26.62 12.59 -5.68
N VAL A 31 27.04 13.85 -5.52
CA VAL A 31 26.25 14.86 -4.79
C VAL A 31 24.94 15.17 -5.51
N ILE A 32 24.99 15.31 -6.84
CA ILE A 32 23.81 15.64 -7.65
C ILE A 32 22.83 14.47 -7.63
N LEU A 33 23.33 13.24 -7.84
CA LEU A 33 22.51 12.03 -7.79
C LEU A 33 21.90 11.83 -6.40
N ALA A 34 22.66 12.04 -5.33
CA ALA A 34 22.16 11.92 -3.95
C ALA A 34 21.00 12.88 -3.69
N ARG A 35 21.09 14.13 -4.17
CA ARG A 35 20.02 15.14 -4.08
C ARG A 35 18.75 14.73 -4.83
N ILE A 36 18.90 14.27 -6.07
CA ILE A 36 17.74 13.80 -6.87
C ILE A 36 17.07 12.61 -6.19
N CYS A 37 17.86 11.63 -5.74
CA CYS A 37 17.33 10.45 -5.06
C CYS A 37 16.66 10.80 -3.71
N THR A 38 17.18 11.76 -2.95
CA THR A 38 16.52 12.22 -1.70
C THR A 38 15.23 12.97 -1.98
N VAL A 39 15.18 13.80 -3.02
CA VAL A 39 13.91 14.43 -3.46
C VAL A 39 12.87 13.37 -3.84
N TYR A 40 13.28 12.35 -4.61
CA TYR A 40 12.39 11.24 -4.95
C TYR A 40 11.91 10.47 -3.71
N TYR A 41 12.81 10.22 -2.74
CA TYR A 41 12.47 9.55 -1.49
C TYR A 41 11.31 10.25 -0.76
N PHE A 42 11.37 11.58 -0.61
CA PHE A 42 10.29 12.33 0.02
C PHE A 42 9.02 12.41 -0.86
N LEU A 43 9.16 12.57 -2.17
CA LEU A 43 8.04 12.55 -3.12
C LEU A 43 7.24 11.24 -3.04
N PHE A 44 7.91 10.12 -2.80
CA PHE A 44 7.25 8.83 -2.65
C PHE A 44 6.22 8.85 -1.53
N PHE A 45 6.61 9.32 -0.33
CA PHE A 45 5.71 9.36 0.82
C PHE A 45 4.67 10.48 0.73
N LEU A 46 5.10 11.68 0.34
CA LEU A 46 4.24 12.87 0.39
C LEU A 46 3.26 12.98 -0.77
N VAL A 47 3.59 12.43 -1.94
CA VAL A 47 2.80 12.59 -3.16
C VAL A 47 2.38 11.26 -3.75
N ILE A 48 3.30 10.32 -3.96
CA ILE A 48 2.99 9.07 -4.67
C ILE A 48 2.02 8.21 -3.85
N LEU A 49 2.25 8.02 -2.55
CA LEU A 49 1.35 7.25 -1.68
C LEU A 49 -0.08 7.82 -1.62
N PRO A 50 -0.33 9.12 -1.34
CA PRO A 50 -1.69 9.65 -1.33
C PRO A 50 -2.36 9.58 -2.70
N LEU A 51 -1.63 9.84 -3.80
CA LEU A 51 -2.19 9.69 -5.15
C LEU A 51 -2.59 8.24 -5.44
N LEU A 52 -1.72 7.26 -5.18
CA LEU A 52 -2.02 5.85 -5.46
C LEU A 52 -3.19 5.32 -4.63
N GLY A 53 -3.35 5.82 -3.40
CA GLY A 53 -4.49 5.49 -2.55
C GLY A 53 -5.84 5.87 -3.17
N ILE A 54 -5.87 6.98 -3.92
CA ILE A 54 -7.08 7.49 -4.59
C ILE A 54 -7.30 6.79 -5.94
N PHE A 55 -6.24 6.57 -6.72
CA PHE A 55 -6.38 6.13 -8.11
C PHE A 55 -6.47 4.60 -8.31
N GLU A 56 -5.99 3.77 -7.37
CA GLU A 56 -6.05 2.31 -7.55
C GLU A 56 -7.32 1.66 -6.97
N LYS A 57 -8.10 1.00 -7.83
CA LYS A 57 -9.15 0.05 -7.39
C LYS A 57 -8.51 -1.21 -6.79
N THR A 58 -8.85 -1.51 -5.55
CA THR A 58 -8.50 -2.76 -4.88
C THR A 58 -9.35 -3.92 -5.37
N LYS A 59 -8.74 -5.11 -5.52
CA LYS A 59 -9.49 -6.36 -5.59
C LYS A 59 -10.15 -6.60 -4.23
N PRO A 60 -11.35 -7.20 -4.17
CA PRO A 60 -11.98 -7.56 -2.90
C PRO A 60 -11.03 -8.45 -2.10
N LEU A 61 -10.86 -8.11 -0.82
CA LEU A 61 -10.13 -8.92 0.13
C LEU A 61 -11.03 -10.11 0.54
N PRO A 62 -10.48 -11.32 0.76
CA PRO A 62 -11.27 -12.42 1.29
C PRO A 62 -11.85 -12.05 2.66
N THR A 63 -13.05 -12.53 2.95
CA THR A 63 -13.82 -12.15 4.15
C THR A 63 -13.29 -12.80 5.43
N SER A 64 -12.52 -13.89 5.29
CA SER A 64 -11.86 -14.57 6.40
C SER A 64 -10.56 -15.26 5.94
N ILE A 65 -9.63 -15.45 6.88
CA ILE A 65 -8.41 -16.24 6.67
C ILE A 65 -8.74 -17.66 6.21
N THR A 66 -9.82 -18.24 6.74
CA THR A 66 -10.30 -19.58 6.39
C THR A 66 -10.65 -19.71 4.91
N GLU A 67 -11.24 -18.66 4.32
CA GLU A 67 -11.55 -18.59 2.88
C GLU A 67 -10.27 -18.47 2.04
N SER A 68 -9.29 -17.70 2.53
CA SER A 68 -8.01 -17.49 1.83
C SER A 68 -7.11 -18.75 1.77
N VAL A 69 -7.27 -19.66 2.72
CA VAL A 69 -6.46 -20.88 2.83
C VAL A 69 -7.17 -22.09 2.21
N LEU A 70 -8.51 -22.20 2.32
CA LEU A 70 -9.26 -23.38 1.85
C LEU A 70 -9.77 -23.28 0.41
N GLY A 71 -9.90 -22.08 -0.17
CA GLY A 71 -10.49 -21.91 -1.50
C GLY A 71 -12.00 -22.24 -1.55
N ASN A 72 -12.68 -21.76 -2.60
CA ASN A 72 -14.15 -21.72 -2.74
C ASN A 72 -14.85 -23.10 -2.90
N GLY A 73 -14.71 -24.00 -1.92
CA GLY A 73 -15.25 -25.36 -1.94
C GLY A 73 -15.96 -25.80 -0.65
N GLY A 74 -16.31 -24.89 0.25
CA GLY A 74 -16.96 -25.21 1.53
C GLY A 74 -18.36 -24.61 1.64
N SER A 75 -19.34 -25.18 0.96
CA SER A 75 -20.76 -24.95 1.27
C SER A 75 -21.07 -25.56 2.63
N GLY A 76 -21.17 -24.73 3.68
CA GLY A 76 -21.54 -25.18 5.02
C GLY A 76 -21.77 -24.04 6.00
N GLY A 77 -23.00 -23.51 6.04
CA GLY A 77 -23.46 -22.68 7.15
C GLY A 77 -24.32 -21.49 6.76
N ALA A 78 -25.52 -21.77 6.25
CA ALA A 78 -26.58 -20.77 6.19
C ALA A 78 -27.12 -20.45 7.60
N ALA A 79 -27.57 -19.19 7.76
CA ALA A 79 -28.64 -18.71 8.64
C ALA A 79 -28.32 -18.20 10.07
N ALA A 80 -28.71 -16.93 10.24
CA ALA A 80 -29.40 -16.32 11.39
C ALA A 80 -28.62 -15.79 12.60
N SER A 81 -28.63 -14.47 12.77
CA SER A 81 -29.05 -13.72 13.97
C SER A 81 -28.49 -12.29 13.88
N GLY A 82 -29.22 -11.18 13.95
CA GLY A 82 -30.63 -10.94 14.19
C GLY A 82 -30.85 -9.42 14.08
N ALA A 83 -32.00 -9.02 13.54
CA ALA A 83 -32.53 -7.69 13.74
C ALA A 83 -32.93 -7.53 15.21
N VAL A 84 -32.43 -6.50 15.91
CA VAL A 84 -33.14 -5.76 16.97
C VAL A 84 -32.33 -4.52 17.43
N ALA A 85 -33.06 -3.44 17.72
CA ALA A 85 -32.71 -2.26 18.53
C ALA A 85 -32.36 -0.94 17.79
N ALA A 86 -33.42 -0.20 17.40
CA ALA A 86 -33.59 1.22 17.76
C ALA A 86 -34.98 1.70 17.31
N ALA A 87 -35.99 1.44 18.15
CA ALA A 87 -37.26 2.17 18.10
C ALA A 87 -37.35 2.99 19.39
N GLU A 88 -37.34 4.32 19.29
CA GLU A 88 -38.01 5.18 20.28
C GLU A 88 -38.55 6.46 19.60
N THR A 89 -39.88 6.40 19.43
CA THR A 89 -40.95 7.42 19.38
C THR A 89 -40.64 8.91 19.35
N LYS A 90 -41.22 9.56 18.33
CA LYS A 90 -41.59 10.99 18.28
C LYS A 90 -43.02 11.15 18.82
N ALA A 91 -43.21 12.05 19.80
CA ALA A 91 -44.51 12.61 20.17
C ALA A 91 -44.85 13.83 19.29
#